data_AF-A0A1X2HJ27-F1
#
_entry.id   AF-A0A1X2HJ27-F1
#
_cell.length_a   1.000
_cell.length_b   1.000
_cell.length_c   1.000
_cell.angle_alpha   90.00
_cell.angle_beta   90.00
_cell.angle_gamma   90.00
#
_symmetry.space_group_name_H-M   'P 1'
#
loop_
_entity.id
_entity.type
_entity.pdbx_description
1 polymer ?
#
loop_
_entity_poly.entity_id
_entity_poly.type
_entity_poly.pdbx_seq_one_letter_code
_entity_poly.pdbx_strand_id
1 'polypeptide(L)'
;MAARASYIFLIHAIAEILAGVVFMLAPELLETGLDNLYLVRVLGAAMISLAVPGLTCFHLPEMLPCKRAFATGCITYHGLVPIITFLAQKDGLVDSKTGGATMGVHALLFFGFAVWFKATEGQAKQFNKAVASKAQ
;
A
#
# COMPACT_ATOMS: atom_id res chain seq x y z
N MET A 1 -21.29 7.84 1.00
CA MET A 1 -20.06 7.38 1.69
C MET A 1 -19.24 6.40 0.85
N ALA A 2 -19.83 5.49 0.07
CA ALA A 2 -19.12 4.50 -0.75
C ALA A 2 -18.05 5.11 -1.70
N ALA A 3 -18.34 6.22 -2.37
CA ALA A 3 -17.37 6.86 -3.28
C ALA A 3 -16.11 7.39 -2.58
N ARG A 4 -16.18 7.77 -1.29
CA ARG A 4 -15.06 8.40 -0.56
C ARG A 4 -13.93 7.42 -0.25
N ALA A 5 -14.28 6.16 -0.06
CA ALA A 5 -13.36 5.08 0.30
C ALA A 5 -12.47 4.66 -0.89
N SER A 6 -13.02 4.66 -2.11
CA SER A 6 -12.27 4.38 -3.35
C SER A 6 -11.12 5.36 -3.58
N TYR A 7 -11.27 6.61 -3.15
CA TYR A 7 -10.21 7.62 -3.31
C TYR A 7 -8.97 7.32 -2.47
N ILE A 8 -9.10 6.60 -1.35
CA ILE A 8 -7.93 6.20 -0.55
C ILE A 8 -7.02 5.28 -1.38
N PHE A 9 -7.61 4.29 -2.08
CA PHE A 9 -6.86 3.42 -2.98
C PHE A 9 -6.28 4.15 -4.18
N LEU A 10 -7.02 5.10 -4.75
CA LEU A 10 -6.54 5.88 -5.89
C LEU A 10 -5.35 6.75 -5.51
N ILE A 11 -5.49 7.55 -4.44
CA ILE A 11 -4.43 8.44 -3.97
C ILE A 11 -3.20 7.61 -3.60
N HIS A 12 -3.41 6.49 -2.94
CA HIS A 12 -2.33 5.58 -2.60
C HIS A 12 -1.64 4.98 -3.82
N ALA A 13 -2.39 4.43 -4.78
CA ALA A 13 -1.82 3.87 -6.00
C ALA A 13 -1.06 4.94 -6.82
N ILE A 14 -1.57 6.18 -6.86
CA ILE A 14 -0.85 7.30 -7.47
C ILE A 14 0.46 7.58 -6.73
N ALA A 15 0.42 7.68 -5.40
CA ALA A 15 1.62 7.92 -4.59
C ALA A 15 2.66 6.80 -4.75
N GLU A 16 2.23 5.53 -4.77
CA GLU A 16 3.10 4.37 -4.97
C GLU A 16 3.68 4.29 -6.38
N ILE A 17 2.92 4.68 -7.42
CA ILE A 17 3.48 4.76 -8.77
C ILE A 17 4.53 5.84 -8.84
N LEU A 18 4.25 7.03 -8.32
CA LEU A 18 5.21 8.13 -8.34
C LEU A 18 6.49 7.75 -7.58
N ALA A 19 6.36 7.24 -6.35
CA ALA A 19 7.49 6.77 -5.58
C ALA A 19 8.22 5.61 -6.29
N GLY A 20 7.49 4.58 -6.71
CA GLY A 20 8.07 3.41 -7.38
C GLY A 20 8.81 3.74 -8.68
N VAL A 21 8.31 4.70 -9.46
CA VAL A 21 8.99 5.22 -10.66
C VAL A 21 10.31 5.91 -10.28
N VAL A 22 10.33 6.73 -9.23
CA VAL A 22 11.57 7.36 -8.76
C VAL A 22 12.55 6.30 -8.25
N PHE A 23 12.12 5.38 -7.39
CA PHE A 23 12.95 4.27 -6.88
C PHE A 23 13.50 3.37 -8.01
N MET A 24 12.74 3.18 -9.09
CA MET A 24 13.13 2.31 -10.21
C MET A 24 14.03 3.01 -11.24
N LEU A 25 13.70 4.25 -11.62
CA LEU A 25 14.34 4.95 -12.75
C LEU A 25 15.37 6.00 -12.33
N ALA A 26 15.18 6.64 -11.19
CA ALA A 26 16.06 7.70 -10.69
C ALA A 26 16.34 7.52 -9.18
N PRO A 27 16.82 6.33 -8.75
CA PRO A 27 17.09 6.05 -7.34
C PRO A 27 18.12 7.00 -6.72
N GLU A 28 18.95 7.64 -7.53
CA GLU A 28 19.91 8.68 -7.12
C GLU A 28 19.25 9.98 -6.64
N LEU A 29 17.99 10.26 -7.03
CA LEU A 29 17.22 11.39 -6.51
C LEU A 29 16.74 11.15 -5.08
N LEU A 30 16.87 9.90 -4.62
CA LEU A 30 16.51 9.49 -3.28
C LEU A 30 17.80 9.21 -2.55
N GLU A 31 18.03 9.91 -1.44
CA GLU A 31 19.07 9.53 -0.49
C GLU A 31 18.61 8.28 0.25
N THR A 32 18.60 7.15 -0.46
CA THR A 32 18.02 5.90 0.05
C THR A 32 18.88 5.26 1.13
N GLY A 33 20.15 5.68 1.27
CA GLY A 33 21.12 5.03 2.16
C GLY A 33 21.43 3.59 1.78
N LEU A 34 20.89 3.10 0.66
CA LEU A 34 21.04 1.73 0.20
C LEU A 34 22.21 1.66 -0.78
N ASP A 35 23.32 1.09 -0.32
CA ASP A 35 24.51 0.79 -1.12
C ASP A 35 24.18 -0.16 -2.29
N ASN A 36 23.08 -0.89 -2.14
CA ASN A 36 22.62 -1.86 -3.10
C ASN A 36 21.52 -1.27 -3.99
N LEU A 37 21.98 -0.57 -5.04
CA LEU A 37 21.14 0.02 -6.09
C LEU A 37 20.11 -0.97 -6.68
N TYR A 38 20.46 -2.26 -6.74
CA TYR A 38 19.55 -3.29 -7.21
C TYR A 38 18.34 -3.46 -6.28
N LEU A 39 18.54 -3.47 -4.95
CA LEU A 39 17.43 -3.55 -3.99
C LEU A 39 16.50 -2.34 -4.06
N VAL A 40 17.05 -1.15 -4.27
CA VAL A 40 16.26 0.09 -4.46
C VAL A 40 15.34 -0.04 -5.67
N ARG A 41 15.88 -0.54 -6.79
CA ARG A 41 15.10 -0.70 -8.03
C ARG A 41 14.06 -1.80 -7.92
N VAL A 42 14.40 -2.92 -7.26
CA VAL A 42 13.45 -4.01 -6.97
C VAL A 42 12.33 -3.53 -6.06
N LEU A 43 12.64 -2.68 -5.07
CA LEU A 43 11.64 -2.04 -4.22
C LEU A 43 10.71 -1.14 -5.06
N GLY A 44 11.26 -0.31 -5.95
CA GLY A 44 10.46 0.50 -6.87
C GLY A 44 9.53 -0.33 -7.76
N ALA A 45 10.03 -1.43 -8.31
CA ALA A 45 9.22 -2.37 -9.09
C ALA A 45 8.11 -3.02 -8.25
N ALA A 46 8.39 -3.37 -7.00
CA ALA A 46 7.40 -3.92 -6.08
C ALA A 46 6.28 -2.91 -5.80
N MET A 47 6.62 -1.65 -5.56
CA MET A 47 5.64 -0.57 -5.33
C MET A 47 4.72 -0.38 -6.55
N ILE A 48 5.29 -0.33 -7.76
CA ILE A 48 4.50 -0.25 -9.00
C ILE A 48 3.57 -1.48 -9.12
N SER A 49 4.08 -2.68 -8.78
CA SER A 49 3.31 -3.92 -8.89
C SER A 49 2.12 -4.00 -7.93
N LEU A 50 2.17 -3.31 -6.79
CA LEU A 50 1.06 -3.17 -5.86
C LEU A 50 0.07 -2.09 -6.35
N ALA A 51 0.57 -0.98 -6.87
CA ALA A 51 -0.28 0.11 -7.32
C ALA A 51 -1.16 -0.24 -8.52
N VAL A 52 -0.68 -1.09 -9.45
CA VAL A 52 -1.45 -1.51 -10.64
C VAL A 52 -2.78 -2.19 -10.25
N PRO A 53 -2.82 -3.22 -9.39
CA PRO A 53 -4.04 -3.76 -8.81
C PRO A 53 -4.95 -2.68 -8.21
N GLY A 54 -4.41 -1.72 -7.47
CA GLY A 54 -5.16 -0.59 -6.90
C GLY A 54 -5.89 0.24 -7.95
N LEU A 55 -5.23 0.54 -9.08
CA LEU A 55 -5.84 1.24 -10.22
C LEU A 55 -6.90 0.38 -10.93
N THR A 56 -6.58 -0.88 -11.22
CA THR A 56 -7.49 -1.78 -11.93
C THR A 56 -8.77 -2.06 -11.14
N CYS A 57 -8.69 -2.02 -9.81
CA CYS A 57 -9.83 -2.23 -8.94
C CYS A 57 -10.51 -0.91 -8.52
N PHE A 58 -10.06 0.30 -8.94
CA PHE A 58 -10.59 1.59 -8.46
C PHE A 58 -12.11 1.76 -8.57
N HIS A 59 -12.70 1.49 -9.74
CA HIS A 59 -14.15 1.65 -9.98
C HIS A 59 -15.01 0.48 -9.48
N LEU A 60 -14.39 -0.55 -8.90
CA LEU A 60 -15.13 -1.69 -8.37
C LEU A 60 -15.87 -1.30 -7.07
N PRO A 61 -16.98 -1.96 -6.75
CA PRO A 61 -17.60 -1.82 -5.43
C PRO A 61 -16.57 -2.06 -4.31
N GLU A 62 -16.59 -1.23 -3.27
CA GLU A 62 -15.72 -1.33 -2.07
C GLU A 62 -15.67 -2.76 -1.47
N MET A 63 -16.74 -3.51 -1.66
CA MET A 63 -17.00 -4.79 -1.03
C MET A 63 -16.53 -5.97 -1.88
N LEU A 64 -15.99 -5.72 -3.08
CA LEU A 64 -15.55 -6.81 -3.93
C LEU A 64 -14.32 -7.54 -3.34
N PRO A 65 -14.24 -8.87 -3.54
CA PRO A 65 -13.09 -9.66 -3.13
C PRO A 65 -11.75 -9.08 -3.61
N CYS A 66 -11.66 -8.53 -4.85
CA CYS A 66 -10.44 -7.88 -5.34
C CYS A 66 -9.96 -6.78 -4.39
N LYS A 67 -10.82 -5.80 -4.09
CA LYS A 67 -10.44 -4.63 -3.28
C LYS A 67 -10.03 -5.04 -1.87
N ARG A 68 -10.71 -6.01 -1.27
CA ARG A 68 -10.36 -6.51 0.07
C ARG A 68 -9.04 -7.29 0.07
N ALA A 69 -8.79 -8.12 -0.94
CA ALA A 69 -7.52 -8.83 -1.09
C ALA A 69 -6.35 -7.85 -1.33
N PHE A 70 -6.59 -6.82 -2.14
CA PHE A 70 -5.63 -5.74 -2.34
C PHE A 70 -5.33 -5.00 -1.02
N ALA A 71 -6.37 -4.59 -0.30
CA ALA A 71 -6.22 -3.92 1.00
C ALA A 71 -5.43 -4.76 2.02
N THR A 72 -5.61 -6.09 2.06
CA THR A 72 -4.79 -6.95 2.92
C THR A 72 -3.32 -6.95 2.53
N GLY A 73 -3.02 -6.96 1.23
CA GLY A 73 -1.65 -6.84 0.73
C GLY A 73 -1.01 -5.50 1.16
N CYS A 74 -1.73 -4.39 0.99
CA CYS A 74 -1.29 -3.07 1.44
C CYS A 74 -1.06 -3.01 2.95
N ILE A 75 -2.00 -3.54 3.77
CA ILE A 75 -1.84 -3.59 5.23
C ILE A 75 -0.57 -4.36 5.61
N THR A 76 -0.32 -5.52 5.00
CA THR A 76 0.89 -6.29 5.28
C THR A 76 2.14 -5.54 4.87
N TYR A 77 2.20 -5.02 3.65
CA TYR A 77 3.35 -4.28 3.14
C TYR A 77 3.67 -3.04 3.99
N HIS A 78 2.67 -2.19 4.24
CA HIS A 78 2.85 -0.98 5.06
C HIS A 78 3.05 -1.25 6.54
N GLY A 79 2.70 -2.44 7.05
CA GLY A 79 3.07 -2.85 8.40
C GLY A 79 4.53 -3.30 8.49
N LEU A 80 5.05 -3.97 7.46
CA LEU A 80 6.41 -4.50 7.45
C LEU A 80 7.48 -3.43 7.13
N VAL A 81 7.21 -2.52 6.21
CA VAL A 81 8.20 -1.49 5.80
C VAL A 81 8.66 -0.62 6.99
N PRO A 82 7.80 -0.11 7.89
CA PRO A 82 8.25 0.63 9.06
C PRO A 82 9.16 -0.18 9.98
N ILE A 83 8.87 -1.47 10.17
CA ILE A 83 9.70 -2.37 11.01
C ILE A 83 11.08 -2.54 10.38
N ILE A 84 11.14 -2.84 9.07
CA ILE A 84 12.39 -2.98 8.33
C ILE A 84 13.20 -1.68 8.37
N THR A 85 12.51 -0.54 8.17
CA THR A 85 13.13 0.80 8.20
C THR A 85 13.68 1.13 9.59
N PHE A 86 12.94 0.84 10.65
CA PHE A 86 13.39 1.03 12.03
C PHE A 86 14.66 0.23 12.32
N LEU A 87 14.69 -1.05 11.91
CA LEU A 87 15.86 -1.91 12.08
C LEU A 87 17.06 -1.38 11.28
N ALA A 88 16.85 -1.04 10.00
CA ALA A 88 17.90 -0.46 9.14
C ALA A 88 18.46 0.86 9.71
N GLN A 89 17.60 1.71 10.29
CA GLN A 89 18.04 2.92 10.97
C GLN A 89 18.88 2.61 12.22
N LYS A 90 18.47 1.61 13.02
CA LYS A 90 19.21 1.17 14.22
C LYS A 90 20.56 0.55 13.88
N ASP A 91 20.72 0.05 12.67
CA ASP A 91 21.95 -0.55 12.15
C ASP A 91 22.79 0.45 11.33
N GLY A 92 22.35 1.71 11.21
CA GLY A 92 23.07 2.78 10.53
C GLY A 92 23.00 2.74 9.00
N LEU A 93 22.12 1.92 8.42
CA LEU A 93 21.90 1.79 6.97
C LEU A 93 20.95 2.86 6.41
N VAL A 94 20.17 3.51 7.27
CA VAL A 94 19.24 4.59 6.90
C VAL A 94 19.39 5.70 7.94
N ASP A 95 19.49 6.96 7.49
CA ASP A 95 19.57 8.09 8.40
C ASP A 95 18.23 8.35 9.13
N SER A 96 18.28 9.07 10.25
CA SER A 96 17.10 9.30 11.09
C SER A 96 15.99 10.10 10.42
N LYS A 97 16.31 11.01 9.48
CA LYS A 97 15.31 11.84 8.81
C LYS A 97 14.57 11.00 7.77
N THR A 98 15.30 10.27 6.94
CA THR A 98 14.72 9.37 5.91
C THR A 98 13.96 8.21 6.55
N GLY A 99 14.53 7.61 7.60
CA GLY A 99 13.90 6.55 8.37
C GLY A 99 12.59 7.02 9.01
N GLY A 100 12.63 8.19 9.69
CA GLY A 100 11.45 8.80 10.30
C GLY A 100 10.33 9.12 9.31
N ALA A 101 10.68 9.72 8.16
CA ALA A 101 9.70 10.04 7.11
C ALA A 101 9.07 8.79 6.50
N THR A 102 9.89 7.78 6.17
CA THR A 102 9.42 6.51 5.58
C THR A 102 8.52 5.76 6.56
N MET A 103 8.91 5.63 7.82
CA MET A 103 8.07 5.02 8.86
C MET A 103 6.75 5.76 9.02
N GLY A 104 6.76 7.10 9.06
CA GLY A 104 5.56 7.92 9.23
C GLY A 104 4.56 7.77 8.08
N VAL A 105 5.04 7.82 6.83
CA VAL A 105 4.19 7.65 5.64
C VAL A 105 3.59 6.25 5.60
N HIS A 106 4.39 5.20 5.78
CA HIS A 106 3.88 3.83 5.75
C HIS A 106 2.94 3.54 6.93
N ALA A 107 3.20 4.08 8.12
CA ALA A 107 2.27 3.97 9.25
C ALA A 107 0.91 4.62 8.94
N LEU A 108 0.90 5.83 8.37
CA LEU A 108 -0.34 6.51 7.98
C LEU A 108 -1.15 5.69 6.97
N LEU A 109 -0.48 5.15 5.94
CA LEU A 109 -1.10 4.30 4.93
C LEU A 109 -1.65 3.00 5.53
N PHE A 110 -0.87 2.34 6.40
CA PHE A 110 -1.32 1.17 7.16
C PHE A 110 -2.63 1.44 7.90
N PHE A 111 -2.68 2.53 8.68
CA PHE A 111 -3.87 2.88 9.45
C PHE A 111 -5.06 3.21 8.54
N GLY A 112 -4.82 3.93 7.44
CA GLY A 112 -5.86 4.23 6.44
C GLY A 112 -6.50 2.95 5.89
N PHE A 113 -5.69 1.98 5.48
CA PHE A 113 -6.20 0.70 4.97
C PHE A 113 -6.84 -0.18 6.05
N ALA A 114 -6.27 -0.22 7.26
CA ALA A 114 -6.83 -0.99 8.37
C ALA A 114 -8.22 -0.47 8.76
N VAL A 115 -8.39 0.85 8.87
CA VAL A 115 -9.68 1.49 9.15
C VAL A 115 -10.66 1.22 8.02
N TRP A 116 -10.26 1.39 6.77
CA TRP A 116 -11.11 1.08 5.62
C TRP A 116 -11.56 -0.40 5.62
N PHE A 117 -10.63 -1.32 5.83
CA PHE A 117 -10.89 -2.76 5.79
C PHE A 117 -11.89 -3.17 6.85
N LYS A 118 -11.77 -2.58 8.05
CA LYS A 118 -12.70 -2.81 9.16
C LYS A 118 -14.06 -2.17 8.90
N ALA A 119 -14.10 -0.91 8.46
CA ALA A 119 -15.33 -0.17 8.19
C ALA A 119 -16.20 -0.85 7.11
N THR A 120 -15.55 -1.55 6.17
CA THR A 120 -16.21 -2.27 5.07
C THR A 120 -16.50 -3.75 5.40
N GLU A 121 -16.18 -4.25 6.59
CA GLU A 121 -16.39 -5.68 6.90
C GLU A 121 -17.88 -6.09 6.83
N GLY A 122 -18.78 -5.27 7.40
CA GLY A 122 -20.21 -5.58 7.46
C GLY A 122 -20.86 -5.66 6.09
N GLN A 123 -20.54 -4.72 5.20
CA GLN A 123 -21.12 -4.69 3.85
C GLN A 123 -20.54 -5.82 2.97
N ALA A 124 -19.33 -6.33 3.27
CA ALA A 124 -18.73 -7.45 2.54
C ALA A 124 -19.44 -8.76 2.92
N LYS A 125 -19.77 -8.92 4.20
CA LYS A 125 -20.61 -10.03 4.68
C LYS A 125 -22.00 -10.01 4.03
N GLN A 126 -22.61 -8.83 3.89
CA GLN A 126 -23.91 -8.68 3.22
C GLN A 126 -23.83 -9.02 1.73
N PHE A 127 -22.79 -8.54 1.03
CA PHE A 127 -22.57 -8.86 -0.38
C PHE A 127 -22.44 -10.37 -0.61
N ASN A 128 -21.61 -11.06 0.17
CA ASN A 128 -21.43 -12.51 0.06
C ASN A 128 -22.74 -13.28 0.29
N LYS A 129 -23.57 -12.84 1.26
CA LYS A 129 -24.90 -13.43 1.49
C LYS A 129 -25.82 -13.25 0.27
N ALA A 130 -25.84 -12.06 -0.33
CA ALA A 130 -26.68 -11.75 -1.48
C ALA A 130 -26.24 -12.51 -2.75
N VAL A 131 -24.94 -12.73 -2.94
CA VAL A 131 -24.42 -13.57 -4.04
C VAL A 131 -24.83 -15.04 -3.83
N ALA A 132 -24.67 -15.57 -2.61
CA ALA A 132 -25.04 -16.95 -2.29
C ALA A 132 -26.54 -17.22 -2.49
N SER A 133 -27.42 -16.28 -2.11
CA SER A 133 -28.86 -16.43 -2.28
C SER A 133 -29.33 -16.39 -3.73
N LYS A 134 -28.56 -15.80 -4.64
CA LYS A 134 -28.86 -15.75 -6.08
C LYS A 134 -28.37 -16.97 -6.86
N ALA A 135 -27.52 -17.79 -6.24
CA ALA A 135 -26.96 -18.99 -6.84
C ALA A 135 -27.77 -20.27 -6.51
N GLN A 136 -28.83 -20.14 -5.70
CA GLN A 136 -29.80 -21.17 -5.35
C GLN A 136 -31.06 -21.01 -6.21
#